data_AF-A0A645H838-F1
#
_entry.id   AF-A0A645H838-F1
#
_cell.length_a   1.000
_cell.length_b   1.000
_cell.length_c   1.000
_cell.angle_alpha   90.00
_cell.angle_beta   90.00
_cell.angle_gamma   90.00
#
_symmetry.space_group_name_H-M   'P 1'
#
loop_
_entity.id
_entity.type
_entity.pdbx_description
1 polymer ?
#
loop_
_entity_poly.entity_id
_entity_poly.type
_entity_poly.pdbx_seq_one_letter_code
_entity_poly.pdbx_strand_id
1 'polypeptide(L)'
;MRSPLIILNEERLDDKNLYISAAALSERRGVFSNRVGLMQRYASNDDICRASFLCSYFGEENNIRCGVCDVCKRAGNPSSQELRIKEIREKIVELLKTNSMDIKSLILNLENYSKDEVTYTIRSMIDYDIIRLNNDELSLI
;
A
#
# COMPACT_ATOMS: atom_id res chain seq x y z
N MET A 1 10.16 53.21 -8.64
CA MET A 1 10.38 51.83 -8.16
C MET A 1 10.52 51.87 -6.64
N ARG A 2 9.64 51.22 -5.89
CA ARG A 2 9.81 51.04 -4.43
C ARG A 2 10.53 49.71 -4.23
N SER A 3 11.72 49.73 -3.64
CA SER A 3 12.43 48.52 -3.26
C SER A 3 11.63 47.75 -2.20
N PRO A 4 11.54 46.41 -2.29
CA PRO A 4 10.90 45.60 -1.27
C PRO A 4 11.66 45.74 0.05
N LEU A 5 10.91 45.96 1.14
CA LEU A 5 11.43 46.06 2.50
C LEU A 5 10.98 44.82 3.27
N ILE A 6 11.92 44.17 3.97
CA ILE A 6 11.61 43.10 4.91
C ILE A 6 11.68 43.70 6.31
N ILE A 7 10.58 43.62 7.04
CA ILE A 7 10.49 44.02 8.45
C ILE A 7 10.42 42.72 9.26
N LEU A 8 11.37 42.53 10.17
CA LEU A 8 11.37 41.41 11.09
C LEU A 8 10.51 41.77 12.30
N ASN A 9 9.70 40.81 12.77
CA ASN A 9 8.80 41.02 13.91
C ASN A 9 9.51 40.93 15.26
N GLU A 10 10.77 40.47 15.28
CA GLU A 10 11.56 40.25 16.48
C GLU A 10 12.97 40.79 16.29
N GLU A 11 13.58 41.22 17.40
CA GLU A 11 14.97 41.67 17.41
C GLU A 11 15.93 40.50 17.14
N ARG A 12 17.03 40.81 16.45
CA ARG A 12 18.11 39.84 16.28
C ARG A 12 18.76 39.59 17.64
N LEU A 13 18.78 38.33 18.08
CA LEU A 13 19.48 37.92 19.29
C LEU A 13 21.01 38.10 19.09
N ASP A 14 21.67 38.84 19.97
CA ASP A 14 23.13 38.92 20.01
C ASP A 14 23.75 37.55 20.33
N ASP A 15 24.89 37.21 19.69
CA ASP A 15 25.57 35.92 19.86
C ASP A 15 25.89 35.60 21.34
N LYS A 16 26.22 36.61 22.16
CA LYS A 16 26.49 36.48 23.60
C LYS A 16 25.27 36.04 24.43
N ASN A 17 24.06 36.25 23.90
CA ASN A 17 22.79 35.92 24.54
C ASN A 17 22.23 34.58 24.00
N LEU A 18 22.93 33.93 23.06
CA LEU A 18 22.52 32.63 22.54
C LEU A 18 22.77 31.53 23.58
N TYR A 19 21.72 31.12 24.28
CA TYR A 19 21.77 29.99 25.19
C TYR A 19 21.23 28.72 24.53
N ILE A 20 22.09 27.72 24.36
CA ILE A 20 21.70 26.38 23.89
C ILE A 20 21.65 25.45 25.09
N SER A 21 20.44 25.04 25.47
CA SER A 21 20.23 24.09 26.57
C SER A 21 20.88 22.74 26.25
N ALA A 22 21.83 22.31 27.08
CA ALA A 22 22.47 21.01 26.96
C ALA A 22 21.46 19.85 27.09
N ALA A 23 20.45 20.02 27.94
CA ALA A 23 19.36 19.04 28.09
C ALA A 23 18.56 18.90 26.78
N ALA A 24 18.15 20.02 26.18
CA ALA A 24 17.42 20.01 24.91
C ALA A 24 18.28 19.45 23.76
N LEU A 25 19.58 19.73 23.76
CA LEU A 25 20.51 19.16 22.78
C LEU A 25 20.64 17.65 22.93
N SER A 26 20.73 17.15 24.16
CA SER A 26 20.79 15.72 24.47
C SER A 26 19.51 14.99 24.03
N GLU A 27 18.34 15.56 24.32
CA GLU A 27 17.06 15.01 23.88
C GLU A 27 16.98 14.92 22.35
N ARG A 28 17.33 16.00 21.64
CA ARG A 28 17.39 16.02 20.17
C ARG A 28 18.34 14.97 19.62
N ARG A 29 19.51 14.78 20.25
CA ARG A 29 20.48 13.75 19.88
C ARG A 29 19.90 12.35 20.06
N GLY A 30 19.14 12.10 21.14
CA GLY A 30 18.45 10.84 21.37
C GLY A 30 17.43 10.52 20.28
N VAL A 31 16.55 11.47 19.96
CA VAL A 31 15.55 11.32 18.88
C VAL A 31 16.21 11.10 17.52
N PHE A 32 17.31 11.82 17.23
CA PHE A 32 18.06 11.61 16.00
C PHE A 32 18.70 10.23 15.92
N SER A 33 19.34 9.79 17.01
CA SER A 33 19.97 8.46 17.09
C SER A 33 18.93 7.35 16.89
N ASN A 34 17.74 7.48 17.48
CA ASN A 34 16.64 6.54 17.28
C ASN A 34 16.19 6.49 15.82
N ARG A 35 16.02 7.64 15.16
CA ARG A 35 15.65 7.70 13.73
C ARG A 35 16.69 7.04 12.83
N VAL A 36 17.97 7.26 13.09
CA VAL A 36 19.06 6.60 12.35
C VAL A 36 19.02 5.09 12.56
N GLY A 37 18.80 4.62 13.79
CA GLY A 37 18.65 3.20 14.09
C GLY A 37 17.48 2.55 13.34
N LEU A 38 16.33 3.24 13.26
CA LEU A 38 15.18 2.79 12.47
C LEU A 38 15.48 2.73 10.97
N MET A 39 16.24 3.71 10.44
CA MET A 39 16.66 3.71 9.04
C MET A 39 17.62 2.56 8.73
N GLN A 40 18.56 2.27 9.64
CA GLN A 40 19.45 1.11 9.52
C GLN A 40 18.65 -0.18 9.51
N ARG A 41 17.69 -0.33 10.46
CA ARG A 41 16.80 -1.49 10.52
C ARG A 41 15.95 -1.62 9.26
N TYR A 42 15.46 -0.51 8.71
CA TYR A 42 14.74 -0.53 7.43
C TYR A 42 15.65 -1.05 6.32
N ALA A 43 16.87 -0.53 6.17
CA ALA A 43 17.77 -0.92 5.09
C ALA A 43 18.26 -2.39 5.21
N SER A 44 18.55 -2.85 6.42
CA SER A 44 19.08 -4.20 6.67
C SER A 44 18.00 -5.28 6.84
N ASN A 45 16.72 -4.91 6.84
CA ASN A 45 15.64 -5.87 7.00
C ASN A 45 15.40 -6.65 5.70
N ASP A 46 15.37 -7.98 5.82
CA ASP A 46 15.08 -8.92 4.72
C ASP A 46 13.76 -9.69 4.91
N ASP A 47 13.07 -9.53 6.05
CA ASP A 47 11.92 -10.37 6.42
C ASP A 47 10.59 -9.61 6.39
N ILE A 48 10.59 -8.36 6.85
CA ILE A 48 9.39 -7.51 6.92
C ILE A 48 9.15 -6.84 5.57
N CYS A 49 7.89 -6.83 5.10
CA CYS A 49 7.52 -6.11 3.90
C CYS A 49 7.84 -4.60 4.04
N ARG A 50 8.47 -3.99 3.02
CA ARG A 50 8.86 -2.57 3.04
C ARG A 50 7.68 -1.63 3.37
N ALA A 51 6.53 -1.86 2.74
CA ALA A 51 5.32 -1.06 2.98
C ALA A 51 4.81 -1.18 4.43
N SER A 52 4.78 -2.40 4.98
CA SER A 52 4.36 -2.66 6.36
C SER A 52 5.31 -2.01 7.36
N PHE A 53 6.63 -2.06 7.11
CA PHE A 53 7.62 -1.35 7.93
C PHE A 53 7.36 0.17 7.93
N LEU A 54 7.08 0.76 6.76
CA LEU A 54 6.80 2.19 6.64
C LEU A 54 5.50 2.59 7.36
N CYS A 55 4.42 1.83 7.20
CA CYS A 55 3.18 2.06 7.95
C CYS A 55 3.46 2.06 9.46
N SER A 56 4.17 1.05 9.97
CA SER A 56 4.53 0.98 11.39
C SER A 56 5.40 2.17 11.85
N TYR A 57 6.33 2.64 11.00
CA TYR A 57 7.14 3.82 11.29
C TYR A 57 6.29 5.10 11.45
N PHE A 58 5.20 5.23 10.69
CA PHE A 58 4.26 6.35 10.78
C PHE A 58 3.11 6.14 11.79
N GLY A 59 3.11 5.01 12.51
CA GLY A 59 2.07 4.68 13.49
C GLY A 59 0.78 4.13 12.89
N GLU A 60 0.81 3.69 11.63
CA GLU A 60 -0.30 3.02 10.97
C GLU A 60 -0.21 1.50 11.15
N GLU A 61 -1.34 0.85 11.44
CA GLU A 61 -1.41 -0.61 11.47
C GLU A 61 -1.59 -1.16 10.05
N ASN A 62 -0.59 -1.89 9.57
CA ASN A 62 -0.71 -2.64 8.32
C ASN A 62 0.11 -3.93 8.35
N ASN A 63 -0.58 -5.06 8.53
CA ASN A 63 0.01 -6.40 8.56
C ASN A 63 -0.01 -7.10 7.20
N ILE A 64 -0.43 -6.41 6.14
CA ILE A 64 -0.57 -7.00 4.81
C ILE A 64 0.74 -6.85 4.02
N ARG A 65 1.24 -7.96 3.48
CA ARG A 65 2.38 -7.95 2.55
C ARG A 65 1.98 -7.30 1.22
N CYS A 66 2.80 -6.37 0.72
CA CYS A 66 2.51 -5.64 -0.52
C CYS A 66 2.74 -6.44 -1.81
N GLY A 67 3.56 -7.51 -1.78
CA GLY A 67 3.98 -8.31 -2.94
C GLY A 67 4.90 -7.66 -3.96
N VAL A 68 4.94 -6.33 -4.03
CA VAL A 68 5.71 -5.62 -5.07
C VAL A 68 7.15 -5.27 -4.66
N CYS A 69 7.45 -5.27 -3.35
CA CYS A 69 8.79 -4.96 -2.84
C CYS A 69 9.78 -6.13 -2.97
N ASP A 70 11.07 -5.83 -2.82
CA ASP A 70 12.19 -6.77 -2.87
C ASP A 70 12.03 -7.94 -1.89
N VAL A 71 11.63 -7.66 -0.64
CA VAL A 71 11.40 -8.67 0.39
C VAL A 71 10.26 -9.61 0.01
N CYS A 72 9.13 -9.07 -0.44
CA CYS A 72 7.98 -9.88 -0.84
C CYS A 72 8.27 -10.74 -2.06
N LYS A 73 8.97 -10.18 -3.06
CA LYS A 73 9.39 -10.91 -4.28
C LYS A 73 10.32 -12.07 -3.95
N ARG A 74 11.31 -11.86 -3.06
CA ARG A 74 12.24 -12.92 -2.63
C ARG A 74 11.51 -14.04 -1.90
N ALA A 75 10.53 -13.69 -1.07
CA ALA A 75 9.76 -14.65 -0.30
C ALA A 75 8.64 -15.35 -1.11
N GLY A 76 8.51 -15.08 -2.41
CA GLY A 76 7.48 -15.68 -3.27
C GLY A 76 6.05 -15.36 -2.83
N ASN A 77 5.84 -14.26 -2.08
CA ASN A 77 4.51 -13.91 -1.62
C ASN A 77 3.79 -13.10 -2.68
N PRO A 78 2.62 -13.55 -3.14
CA PRO A 78 1.80 -12.75 -4.04
C PRO A 78 1.44 -11.42 -3.38
N SER A 79 1.32 -10.37 -4.19
CA SER A 79 0.81 -9.08 -3.75
C SER A 79 -0.58 -9.18 -3.17
N SER A 80 -0.93 -8.23 -2.30
CA SER A 80 -2.31 -8.07 -1.84
C SER A 80 -3.28 -8.00 -3.02
N GLN A 81 -2.86 -7.39 -4.14
CA GLN A 81 -3.61 -7.36 -5.38
C GLN A 81 -3.72 -8.75 -6.04
N GLU A 82 -2.64 -9.53 -6.12
CA GLU A 82 -2.67 -10.90 -6.65
C GLU A 82 -3.49 -11.85 -5.76
N LEU A 83 -3.40 -11.72 -4.44
CA LEU A 83 -4.25 -12.44 -3.50
C LEU A 83 -5.71 -12.06 -3.70
N ARG A 84 -6.01 -10.76 -3.86
CA ARG A 84 -7.37 -10.27 -4.09
C ARG A 84 -7.93 -10.72 -5.43
N ILE A 85 -7.13 -10.71 -6.50
CA ILE A 85 -7.51 -11.27 -7.81
C ILE A 85 -7.75 -12.77 -7.70
N LYS A 86 -6.91 -13.49 -6.95
CA LYS A 86 -7.09 -14.93 -6.70
C LYS A 86 -8.40 -15.21 -5.95
N GLU A 87 -8.73 -14.45 -4.91
CA GLU A 87 -10.00 -14.56 -4.17
C GLU A 87 -11.21 -14.29 -5.08
N ILE A 88 -11.14 -13.23 -5.90
CA ILE A 88 -12.20 -12.92 -6.88
C ILE A 88 -12.36 -14.11 -7.84
N ARG A 89 -11.25 -14.66 -8.34
CA ARG A 89 -11.25 -15.83 -9.23
C ARG A 89 -11.94 -17.03 -8.60
N GLU A 90 -11.60 -17.35 -7.35
CA GLU A 90 -12.19 -18.49 -6.61
C GLU A 90 -13.69 -18.31 -6.43
N LYS A 91 -14.15 -17.11 -6.06
CA LYS A 91 -15.58 -16.80 -5.94
C LYS A 91 -16.33 -16.87 -7.27
N ILE A 92 -15.74 -16.37 -8.35
CA ILE A 92 -16.35 -16.46 -9.68
C ILE A 92 -16.53 -17.93 -10.07
N VAL A 93 -15.53 -18.77 -9.86
CA VAL A 93 -15.63 -20.22 -10.13
C VAL A 93 -16.72 -20.86 -9.26
N GLU A 94 -16.81 -20.50 -7.98
CA GLU A 94 -17.84 -21.04 -7.07
C GLU A 94 -19.26 -20.67 -7.52
N LEU A 95 -19.48 -19.41 -7.91
CA LEU A 95 -20.75 -18.93 -8.43
C LEU A 95 -21.14 -19.65 -9.73
N LEU A 96 -20.21 -19.75 -10.68
CA LEU A 96 -20.45 -20.36 -11.99
C LEU A 96 -20.54 -21.89 -11.97
N LYS A 97 -20.15 -22.55 -10.87
CA LYS A 97 -20.42 -23.99 -10.67
C LYS A 97 -21.90 -24.29 -10.47
N THR A 98 -22.67 -23.33 -9.95
CA THR A 98 -24.06 -23.55 -9.55
C THR A 98 -25.01 -23.31 -10.73
N ASN A 99 -24.78 -22.24 -11.50
CA ASN A 99 -25.49 -21.97 -12.75
C ASN A 99 -24.70 -20.98 -13.62
N SER A 100 -24.99 -20.92 -14.93
CA SER A 100 -24.53 -19.80 -15.75
C SER A 100 -25.14 -18.49 -15.23
N MET A 101 -24.35 -17.42 -15.25
CA MET A 101 -24.78 -16.10 -14.79
C MET A 101 -24.35 -15.02 -15.77
N ASP A 102 -25.13 -13.95 -15.86
CA ASP A 102 -24.74 -12.78 -16.62
C ASP A 102 -23.66 -11.96 -15.89
N ILE A 103 -22.95 -11.11 -16.64
CA ILE A 103 -21.87 -10.26 -16.10
C ILE A 103 -22.41 -9.33 -15.01
N LYS A 104 -23.66 -8.85 -15.13
CA LYS A 104 -24.25 -7.88 -14.21
C LYS A 104 -24.56 -8.51 -12.85
N SER A 105 -25.17 -9.69 -12.83
CA SER A 105 -25.41 -10.49 -11.63
C SER A 105 -24.10 -10.91 -10.98
N LEU A 106 -23.05 -11.21 -11.76
CA LEU A 106 -21.74 -11.52 -11.18
C LEU A 106 -21.15 -10.33 -10.42
N ILE A 107 -21.23 -9.13 -11.00
CA ILE A 107 -20.79 -7.88 -10.35
C ILE A 107 -21.62 -7.58 -9.10
N LEU A 108 -22.94 -7.84 -9.13
CA LEU A 108 -23.83 -7.67 -7.98
C LEU A 108 -23.54 -8.67 -6.85
N ASN A 109 -23.17 -9.92 -7.16
CA ASN A 109 -22.76 -10.89 -6.13
C ASN A 109 -21.37 -10.62 -5.55
N LEU A 110 -20.59 -9.73 -6.19
CA LEU A 110 -19.22 -9.37 -5.82
C LEU A 110 -19.12 -7.91 -5.34
N GLU A 111 -20.13 -7.40 -4.65
CA GLU A 111 -20.20 -6.01 -4.13
C GLU A 111 -19.01 -5.58 -3.26
N ASN A 112 -18.32 -6.54 -2.63
CA ASN A 112 -17.13 -6.29 -1.80
C ASN A 112 -15.86 -5.96 -2.61
N TYR A 113 -15.91 -6.03 -3.94
CA TYR A 113 -14.77 -5.78 -4.83
C TYR A 113 -15.08 -4.62 -5.79
N SER A 114 -14.03 -3.92 -6.26
CA SER A 114 -14.25 -2.85 -7.23
C SER A 114 -14.63 -3.44 -8.59
N LYS A 115 -15.49 -2.72 -9.34
CA LYS A 115 -15.93 -3.14 -10.68
C LYS A 115 -14.75 -3.36 -11.63
N ASP A 116 -13.70 -2.56 -11.49
CA ASP A 116 -12.50 -2.66 -12.33
C ASP A 116 -11.72 -3.95 -12.06
N GLU A 117 -11.58 -4.35 -10.79
CA GLU A 117 -10.91 -5.61 -10.41
C GLU A 117 -11.67 -6.84 -10.89
N VAL A 118 -13.00 -6.84 -10.72
CA VAL A 118 -13.86 -7.94 -11.17
C VAL A 118 -13.80 -8.05 -12.70
N THR A 119 -13.92 -6.92 -13.41
CA THR A 119 -13.86 -6.88 -14.87
C THR A 119 -12.51 -7.36 -15.40
N TYR A 120 -11.42 -6.92 -14.78
CA TYR A 120 -10.08 -7.38 -15.11
C TYR A 120 -9.95 -8.90 -14.91
N THR A 121 -10.45 -9.42 -13.79
CA THR A 121 -10.38 -10.85 -13.47
C THR A 121 -11.19 -11.69 -14.46
N ILE A 122 -12.42 -11.27 -14.80
CA ILE A 122 -13.26 -11.96 -15.81
C ILE A 122 -12.55 -12.01 -17.16
N ARG A 123 -12.00 -10.88 -17.64
CA ARG A 123 -11.27 -10.82 -18.91
C ARG A 123 -10.09 -11.78 -18.91
N SER A 124 -9.29 -11.75 -17.84
CA SER A 124 -8.16 -12.67 -17.69
C SER A 124 -8.61 -14.14 -17.69
N MET A 125 -9.73 -14.48 -17.05
CA MET A 125 -10.24 -15.85 -17.03
C MET A 125 -10.76 -16.32 -18.39
N ILE A 126 -11.29 -15.42 -19.22
CA ILE A 126 -11.66 -15.72 -20.60
C ILE A 126 -10.39 -15.95 -21.44
N ASP A 127 -9.38 -15.09 -21.30
CA ASP A 127 -8.10 -15.21 -22.03
C ASP A 127 -7.36 -16.53 -21.73
N TYR A 128 -7.49 -17.05 -20.51
CA TYR A 128 -6.90 -18.34 -20.10
C TYR A 128 -7.81 -19.56 -20.34
N ASP A 129 -8.92 -19.41 -21.07
CA ASP A 129 -9.89 -20.49 -21.32
C ASP A 129 -10.39 -21.17 -20.02
N ILE A 130 -10.66 -20.39 -18.98
CA ILE A 130 -11.28 -20.88 -17.74
C ILE A 130 -12.81 -20.72 -17.79
N ILE A 131 -13.30 -19.67 -18.45
CA ILE A 131 -14.72 -19.32 -18.56
C ILE A 131 -15.04 -18.99 -20.02
N ARG A 132 -16.21 -19.44 -20.51
CA ARG A 132 -16.79 -19.06 -21.80
C ARG A 132 -17.90 -18.04 -21.65
N LEU A 133 -17.95 -17.09 -22.57
CA LEU A 133 -19.04 -16.13 -22.74
C LEU A 133 -19.93 -16.59 -23.90
N ASN A 134 -21.18 -16.96 -23.61
CA ASN A 134 -22.19 -17.31 -24.60
C ASN A 134 -23.41 -16.39 -24.42
N ASN A 135 -23.72 -15.53 -25.41
CA ASN A 135 -24.89 -14.65 -25.40
C ASN A 135 -25.08 -13.88 -24.06
N ASP A 136 -24.01 -13.24 -23.58
CA ASP A 136 -23.93 -12.53 -22.29
C ASP A 136 -23.97 -13.38 -21.01
N GLU A 137 -24.07 -14.71 -21.12
CA GLU A 137 -23.92 -15.63 -20.00
C GLU A 137 -22.49 -16.18 -19.90
N LEU A 138 -21.91 -16.11 -18.70
CA LEU A 138 -20.64 -16.73 -18.36
C LEU A 138 -20.89 -18.16 -17.87
N SER A 139 -20.09 -19.11 -18.37
CA SER A 139 -20.12 -20.52 -17.99
C SER A 139 -18.69 -21.06 -17.85
N LEU A 140 -18.46 -21.96 -16.89
CA LEU A 140 -17.16 -22.65 -16.79
C LEU A 140 -16.97 -23.56 -18.00
N ILE A 141 -15.75 -23.62 -18.52
CA ILE A 141 -15.36 -24.57 -19.57
C ILE A 141 -15.30 -25.99 -19.00
#